data_AF-A0A1Q8LBW2-F1
#
_entry.id   AF-A0A1Q8LBW2-F1
#
_cell.length_a   1.000
_cell.length_b   1.000
_cell.length_c   1.000
_cell.angle_alpha   90.00
_cell.angle_beta   90.00
_cell.angle_gamma   90.00
#
_symmetry.space_group_name_H-M   'P 1'
#
loop_
_entity.id
_entity.type
_entity.pdbx_description
1 polymer ?
#
loop_
_entity_poly.entity_id
_entity_poly.type
_entity_poly.pdbx_seq_one_letter_code
_entity_poly.pdbx_strand_id
1 'polypeptide(L)'
;MGGGRAFVDATGTPVPLRGPVVRVVATDPRVGELLLELGAQLVGCAGTLDGVDPVGEDRSPDPEAVRALRPDAIVTGTAGGRYDLAAPALLGRLRDIAPTVAVDLGRRAASAADLRALLGSVQPPPLRSRGRHEE
;
A
#
# COMPACT_ATOMS: atom_id res chain seq x y z
N MET A 1 0.82 16.54 -20.93
CA MET A 1 0.65 16.54 -19.46
C MET A 1 0.23 15.15 -19.05
N GLY A 2 1.16 14.36 -18.48
CA GLY A 2 0.91 12.95 -18.17
C GLY A 2 0.04 12.81 -16.94
N GLY A 3 -1.26 12.59 -17.12
CA GLY A 3 -2.17 12.22 -16.03
C GLY A 3 -1.81 10.83 -15.53
N GLY A 4 -1.09 10.76 -14.40
CA GLY A 4 -0.86 9.50 -13.70
C GLY A 4 -2.19 8.86 -13.36
N ARG A 5 -2.44 7.64 -13.85
CA ARG A 5 -3.66 6.89 -13.55
C ARG A 5 -3.71 6.64 -12.03
N ALA A 6 -4.76 7.09 -11.37
CA ALA A 6 -4.99 6.75 -9.97
C ALA A 6 -5.15 5.23 -9.82
N PHE A 7 -4.60 4.67 -8.75
CA PHE A 7 -4.81 3.26 -8.42
C PHE A 7 -6.21 3.12 -7.84
N VAL A 8 -7.04 2.25 -8.41
CA VAL A 8 -8.38 2.01 -7.88
C VAL A 8 -8.28 0.88 -6.86
N ASP A 9 -8.61 1.18 -5.61
CA ASP A 9 -8.55 0.19 -4.53
C ASP A 9 -9.80 -0.68 -4.46
N ALA A 10 -9.82 -1.66 -3.55
CA ALA A 10 -10.93 -2.61 -3.42
C ALA A 10 -12.26 -1.97 -2.99
N THR A 11 -12.25 -0.72 -2.52
CA THR A 11 -13.49 0.04 -2.23
C THR A 11 -14.05 0.72 -3.48
N GLY A 12 -13.33 0.66 -4.61
CA GLY A 12 -13.62 1.42 -5.82
C GLY A 12 -13.13 2.86 -5.75
N THR A 13 -12.37 3.24 -4.73
CA THR A 13 -11.87 4.60 -4.56
C THR A 13 -10.59 4.80 -5.37
N PRO A 14 -10.50 5.86 -6.20
CA PRO A 14 -9.23 6.21 -6.84
C PRO A 14 -8.27 6.82 -5.81
N VAL A 15 -7.11 6.18 -5.66
CA VAL A 15 -6.03 6.59 -4.76
C VAL A 15 -4.89 7.23 -5.59
N PRO A 16 -4.60 8.53 -5.37
CA PRO A 16 -3.51 9.20 -6.07
C PRO A 16 -2.16 8.79 -5.49
N LEU A 17 -1.41 7.98 -6.24
CA LEU A 17 -0.05 7.60 -5.87
C LEU A 17 0.91 8.75 -6.20
N ARG A 18 1.86 9.00 -5.29
CA ARG A 18 2.80 10.14 -5.37
C ARG A 18 4.17 9.77 -5.98
N GLY A 19 4.33 8.51 -6.40
CA GLY A 19 5.61 7.96 -6.86
C GLY A 19 5.63 6.44 -6.71
N PRO A 20 6.82 5.81 -6.84
CA PRO A 20 6.98 4.38 -6.58
C PRO A 20 6.65 4.06 -5.12
N VAL A 21 5.93 2.96 -4.88
CA VAL A 21 5.57 2.49 -3.54
C VAL A 21 6.63 1.49 -3.07
N VAL A 22 7.51 1.93 -2.17
CA VAL A 22 8.61 1.09 -1.66
C VAL A 22 8.37 0.77 -0.18
N ARG A 23 8.13 1.79 0.65
CA ARG A 23 7.94 1.68 2.09
C ARG A 23 6.46 1.59 2.43
N VAL A 24 6.02 0.46 2.94
CA VAL A 24 4.59 0.22 3.19
C VAL A 24 4.32 0.01 4.68
N VAL A 25 3.21 0.58 5.15
CA VAL A 25 2.64 0.26 6.47
C VAL A 25 1.36 -0.55 6.28
N ALA A 26 1.22 -1.64 7.04
CA ALA A 26 -0.02 -2.41 7.11
C ALA A 26 -0.86 -1.99 8.33
N THR A 27 -2.18 -1.95 8.19
CA THR A 27 -3.08 -1.58 9.30
C THR A 27 -3.56 -2.75 10.14
N ASP A 28 -3.22 -3.98 9.76
CA ASP A 28 -3.54 -5.21 10.48
C ASP A 28 -2.56 -6.32 10.07
N PRO A 29 -2.36 -7.37 10.91
CA PRO A 29 -1.40 -8.42 10.62
C PRO A 29 -1.71 -9.22 9.36
N ARG A 30 -2.99 -9.41 9.00
CA ARG A 30 -3.36 -10.24 7.83
C ARG A 30 -3.01 -9.55 6.52
N VAL A 31 -3.19 -8.23 6.46
CA VAL A 31 -2.68 -7.41 5.36
C VAL A 31 -1.16 -7.43 5.34
N GLY A 32 -0.53 -7.35 6.51
CA GLY A 32 0.94 -7.41 6.63
C GLY A 32 1.53 -8.72 6.09
N GLU A 33 0.95 -9.86 6.46
CA GLU A 33 1.31 -11.18 5.95
C GLU A 33 1.24 -11.24 4.43
N LEU A 34 0.12 -10.77 3.84
CA LEU A 34 -0.04 -10.74 2.38
C LEU A 34 1.05 -9.91 1.71
N LEU A 35 1.38 -8.74 2.26
CA LEU A 35 2.42 -7.88 1.70
C LEU A 35 3.82 -8.51 1.80
N LEU A 36 4.13 -9.17 2.92
CA LEU A 36 5.39 -9.92 3.08
C LEU A 36 5.50 -11.07 2.07
N GLU A 37 4.42 -11.83 1.85
CA GLU A 37 4.37 -12.89 0.83
C GLU A 37 4.63 -12.35 -0.58
N LEU A 38 4.24 -11.10 -0.84
CA LEU A 38 4.47 -10.40 -2.10
C LEU A 38 5.86 -9.76 -2.19
N GLY A 39 6.69 -9.87 -1.15
CA GLY A 39 8.03 -9.28 -1.08
C GLY A 39 8.03 -7.77 -0.88
N ALA A 40 6.95 -7.19 -0.36
CA ALA A 40 6.90 -5.77 -0.04
C ALA A 40 7.85 -5.42 1.11
N GLN A 41 8.44 -4.23 1.08
CA GLN A 41 9.20 -3.71 2.21
C GLN A 41 8.25 -3.08 3.24
N LEU A 42 7.85 -3.90 4.21
CA LEU A 42 7.09 -3.44 5.37
C LEU A 42 7.99 -2.66 6.32
N VAL A 43 7.59 -1.42 6.65
CA VAL A 43 8.29 -0.57 7.61
C VAL A 43 7.54 -0.44 8.94
N GLY A 44 6.30 -0.95 9.01
CA GLY A 44 5.51 -1.02 10.24
C GLY A 44 4.18 -1.75 10.01
N CYS A 45 3.63 -2.33 11.07
CA CYS A 45 2.33 -3.00 11.05
C CYS A 45 1.50 -2.60 12.27
N ALA A 46 0.21 -2.28 12.13
CA ALA A 46 -0.66 -2.17 13.28
C ALA A 46 -1.02 -3.58 13.77
N GLY A 47 -1.00 -3.79 15.09
CA GLY A 47 -1.00 -5.12 15.68
C GLY A 47 0.37 -5.81 15.61
N THR A 48 0.42 -7.05 16.09
CA THR A 48 1.68 -7.82 16.16
C THR A 48 1.89 -8.62 14.87
N LEU A 49 3.05 -8.42 14.24
CA LEU A 49 3.52 -9.19 13.09
C LEU A 49 5.01 -9.52 13.29
N ASP A 50 5.38 -10.79 13.11
CA ASP A 50 6.76 -11.23 13.34
C ASP A 50 7.77 -10.49 12.44
N GLY A 51 8.81 -9.93 13.06
CA GLY A 51 9.88 -9.24 12.35
C GLY A 51 9.53 -7.84 11.83
N VAL A 52 8.36 -7.28 12.20
CA VAL A 52 7.94 -5.92 11.83
C VAL A 52 7.56 -5.14 13.07
N ASP A 53 8.03 -3.89 13.18
CA ASP A 53 7.73 -3.03 14.32
C ASP A 53 6.23 -2.68 14.39
N PRO A 54 5.59 -2.80 15.58
CA PRO A 54 4.20 -2.44 15.75
C PRO A 54 4.00 -0.93 15.71
N VAL A 55 2.97 -0.46 15.02
CA VAL A 55 2.62 0.96 14.88
C VAL A 55 1.21 1.27 15.37
N GLY A 56 0.85 0.72 16.52
CA GLY A 56 -0.48 0.81 17.11
C GLY A 56 -1.16 -0.55 17.20
N GLU A 57 -2.45 -0.53 17.52
CA GLU A 57 -3.24 -1.75 17.71
C GLU A 57 -3.82 -2.28 16.40
N ASP A 58 -4.26 -3.53 16.38
CA ASP A 58 -4.90 -4.15 15.22
C ASP A 58 -6.10 -3.32 14.74
N ARG A 59 -6.10 -2.95 13.44
CA ARG A 59 -7.05 -2.03 12.80
C ARG A 59 -7.08 -0.61 13.38
N SER A 60 -6.18 -0.27 14.30
CA SER A 60 -6.06 1.04 14.92
C SER A 60 -4.60 1.52 14.97
N PRO A 61 -3.99 1.78 13.80
CA PRO A 61 -2.64 2.34 13.72
C PRO A 61 -2.57 3.71 14.40
N ASP A 62 -1.47 3.96 15.12
CA ASP A 62 -1.13 5.26 15.69
C ASP A 62 -0.63 6.20 14.57
N PRO A 63 -1.35 7.29 14.24
CA PRO A 63 -0.93 8.22 13.18
C PRO A 63 0.44 8.86 13.42
N GLU A 64 0.87 9.07 14.66
CA GLU A 64 2.18 9.67 14.95
C GLU A 64 3.31 8.68 14.67
N ALA A 65 3.17 7.43 15.11
CA ALA A 65 4.09 6.35 14.80
C ALA A 65 4.19 6.11 13.29
N VAL A 66 3.04 6.05 12.59
CA VAL A 66 3.00 5.88 11.12
C VAL A 66 3.70 7.06 10.42
N ARG A 67 3.49 8.30 10.88
CA ARG A 67 4.14 9.48 10.31
C ARG A 67 5.66 9.44 10.44
N ALA A 68 6.17 8.97 11.58
CA ALA A 68 7.61 8.89 11.83
C ALA A 68 8.32 7.95 10.83
N LEU A 69 7.63 6.91 10.36
CA LEU A 69 8.18 5.94 9.41
C LEU A 69 8.27 6.44 7.96
N ARG A 70 7.53 7.52 7.64
CA ARG A 70 7.40 8.10 6.30
C ARG A 70 7.07 7.04 5.24
N PRO A 71 5.90 6.39 5.30
CA PRO A 71 5.50 5.41 4.30
C PRO A 71 5.16 6.07 2.97
N ASP A 72 5.41 5.35 1.88
CA ASP A 72 4.97 5.72 0.53
C ASP A 72 3.49 5.35 0.30
N ALA A 73 3.03 4.31 0.99
CA ALA A 73 1.62 3.90 1.03
C ALA A 73 1.27 3.22 2.37
N ILE A 74 0.00 3.34 2.73
CA ILE A 74 -0.61 2.63 3.85
C ILE A 74 -1.63 1.66 3.25
N VAL A 75 -1.56 0.39 3.62
CA VAL A 75 -2.46 -0.65 3.08
C VAL A 75 -3.32 -1.21 4.20
N THR A 76 -4.61 -1.35 3.91
CA THR A 76 -5.62 -1.76 4.88
C THR A 76 -6.61 -2.73 4.28
N GLY A 77 -7.21 -3.58 5.11
CA GLY A 77 -8.25 -4.50 4.67
C GLY A 77 -9.56 -3.79 4.30
N THR A 78 -10.48 -4.54 3.70
CA THR A 78 -11.87 -4.12 3.56
C THR A 78 -12.83 -5.03 4.32
N ALA A 79 -13.83 -4.44 4.96
CA ALA A 79 -14.99 -5.11 5.53
C ALA A 79 -16.27 -4.52 4.91
N GLY A 80 -17.05 -5.34 4.19
CA GLY A 80 -18.28 -4.89 3.53
C GLY A 80 -18.08 -3.78 2.49
N GLY A 81 -16.94 -3.79 1.78
CA GLY A 81 -16.61 -2.78 0.77
C GLY A 81 -16.13 -1.43 1.33
N ARG A 82 -15.83 -1.37 2.64
CA ARG A 82 -15.28 -0.19 3.32
C ARG A 82 -13.93 -0.52 3.94
N TYR A 83 -13.11 0.50 4.16
CA TYR A 83 -11.86 0.41 4.92
C TYR A 83 -12.10 -0.24 6.28
N ASP A 84 -11.40 -1.33 6.60
CA ASP A 84 -11.51 -2.07 7.87
C ASP A 84 -10.60 -1.45 8.93
N LEU A 85 -11.01 -0.29 9.44
CA LEU A 85 -10.36 0.40 10.56
C LEU A 85 -11.30 0.39 11.77
N ALA A 86 -10.72 0.30 12.96
CA ALA A 86 -11.44 0.30 14.23
C ALA A 86 -12.26 1.59 14.44
N ALA A 87 -11.78 2.72 13.88
CA ALA A 87 -12.47 4.00 13.93
C ALA A 87 -12.48 4.70 12.55
N PRO A 88 -13.64 5.15 12.04
CA PRO A 88 -13.72 5.82 10.74
C PRO A 88 -12.88 7.12 10.65
N ALA A 89 -12.70 7.83 11.77
CA ALA A 89 -11.92 9.06 11.83
C ALA A 89 -10.42 8.85 11.55
N LEU A 90 -9.90 7.61 11.73
CA LEU A 90 -8.50 7.29 11.45
C LEU A 90 -8.17 7.41 9.96
N LEU A 91 -9.13 7.07 9.09
CA LEU A 91 -8.90 7.09 7.63
C LEU A 91 -8.44 8.46 7.14
N GLY A 92 -9.05 9.55 7.64
CA GLY A 92 -8.65 10.91 7.28
C GLY A 92 -7.21 11.19 7.68
N ARG A 93 -6.84 10.85 8.93
CA ARG A 93 -5.50 11.08 9.47
C ARG A 93 -4.43 10.28 8.72
N LEU A 94 -4.72 9.04 8.34
CA LEU A 94 -3.80 8.20 7.57
C LEU A 94 -3.60 8.75 6.15
N ARG A 95 -4.68 9.20 5.50
CA ARG A 95 -4.62 9.83 4.17
C ARG A 95 -3.82 11.12 4.13
N ASP A 96 -3.80 11.87 5.24
CA ASP A 96 -2.95 13.06 5.37
C ASP A 96 -1.44 12.71 5.41
N ILE A 97 -1.11 11.50 5.90
CA ILE A 97 0.28 11.02 5.99
C ILE A 97 0.73 10.44 4.64
N ALA A 98 -0.01 9.49 4.10
CA ALA A 98 0.32 8.79 2.86
C ALA A 98 -0.92 8.25 2.13
N PRO A 99 -0.83 7.98 0.81
CA PRO A 99 -1.88 7.28 0.08
C PRO A 99 -2.33 6.02 0.81
N THR A 100 -3.62 5.92 1.13
CA THR A 100 -4.20 4.78 1.84
C THR A 100 -4.99 3.92 0.87
N VAL A 101 -4.62 2.66 0.74
CA VAL A 101 -5.15 1.69 -0.24
C VAL A 101 -5.87 0.56 0.49
N ALA A 102 -7.12 0.32 0.14
CA ALA A 102 -7.87 -0.81 0.67
C ALA A 102 -7.73 -2.07 -0.19
N VAL A 103 -7.62 -3.24 0.45
CA VAL A 103 -7.55 -4.55 -0.21
C VAL A 103 -8.59 -5.51 0.35
N ASP A 104 -9.17 -6.32 -0.53
CA ASP A 104 -10.17 -7.32 -0.13
C ASP A 104 -9.49 -8.67 0.12
N LEU A 105 -9.32 -9.04 1.38
CA LEU A 105 -8.75 -10.32 1.77
C LEU A 105 -9.68 -11.52 1.47
N GLY A 106 -10.99 -11.29 1.32
CA GLY A 106 -11.94 -12.29 0.81
C GLY A 106 -11.72 -12.60 -0.68
N ARG A 107 -11.08 -11.66 -1.40
CA ARG A 107 -10.64 -11.81 -2.80
C ARG A 107 -9.12 -11.79 -2.92
N ARG A 108 -8.44 -12.51 -2.03
CA ARG A 108 -6.96 -12.52 -1.89
C ARG A 108 -6.19 -12.60 -3.20
N ALA A 109 -6.60 -13.43 -4.16
CA ALA A 109 -5.91 -13.56 -5.45
C ALA A 109 -5.96 -12.29 -6.32
N ALA A 110 -7.12 -11.63 -6.37
CA ALA A 110 -7.28 -10.36 -7.09
C ALA A 110 -6.49 -9.26 -6.38
N SER A 111 -6.67 -9.14 -5.06
CA SER A 111 -5.92 -8.18 -4.23
C SER A 111 -4.42 -8.36 -4.33
N ALA A 112 -3.92 -9.60 -4.40
CA ALA A 112 -2.50 -9.88 -4.61
C ALA A 112 -2.01 -9.40 -5.99
N ALA A 113 -2.81 -9.56 -7.05
CA ALA A 113 -2.46 -9.05 -8.37
C ALA A 113 -2.42 -7.52 -8.40
N ASP A 114 -3.40 -6.86 -7.78
CA ASP A 114 -3.46 -5.41 -7.67
C ASP A 114 -2.30 -4.86 -6.82
N LEU A 115 -1.98 -5.51 -5.69
CA LEU A 115 -0.81 -5.16 -4.86
C LEU A 115 0.50 -5.38 -5.61
N ARG A 116 0.64 -6.44 -6.41
CA ARG A 116 1.82 -6.60 -7.28
C ARG A 116 1.93 -5.48 -8.30
N ALA A 117 0.83 -4.97 -8.84
CA ALA A 117 0.85 -3.81 -9.73
C ALA A 117 1.22 -2.52 -8.98
N LEU A 118 0.74 -2.35 -7.74
CA LEU A 118 1.08 -1.24 -6.85
C LEU A 118 2.57 -1.21 -6.48
N LEU A 119 3.13 -2.36 -6.10
CA LEU A 119 4.54 -2.52 -5.72
C LEU A 119 5.46 -2.56 -6.95
N GLY A 120 4.99 -3.19 -8.03
CA GLY A 120 5.72 -3.41 -9.28
C GLY A 120 5.60 -2.28 -10.30
N SER A 121 4.92 -1.17 -10.00
CA SER A 121 4.99 0.05 -10.84
C SER A 121 6.38 0.68 -10.85
N VAL A 122 7.33 0.11 -10.11
CA VAL A 122 8.77 0.13 -10.41
C VAL A 122 9.08 -0.88 -11.54
N GLN A 123 8.66 -0.58 -12.78
CA GLN A 123 9.50 -1.01 -13.90
C GLN A 123 10.64 0.03 -13.98
N PRO A 124 11.92 -0.37 -13.88
CA PRO A 124 12.98 0.51 -14.35
C PRO A 124 12.63 0.91 -15.79
N PRO A 125 12.89 2.16 -16.21
CA PRO A 125 12.55 2.59 -17.57
C PRO A 125 13.14 1.56 -18.55
N PRO A 126 12.41 1.19 -19.63
CA PRO A 126 12.99 0.31 -20.62
C PRO A 126 14.30 0.96 -21.06
N LEU A 127 15.41 0.24 -20.88
CA LEU A 127 16.70 0.60 -21.46
C LEU A 127 16.40 0.90 -22.93
N ARG A 128 16.40 2.18 -23.29
CA ARG A 128 16.33 2.57 -24.70
C ARG A 128 17.56 1.95 -25.32
N SER A 129 17.37 0.84 -26.02
CA SER A 129 18.32 0.31 -26.98
C SER A 129 18.69 1.47 -27.89
N ARG A 130 19.86 2.04 -27.64
CA ARG A 130 20.47 3.07 -28.48
C ARG A 130 20.52 2.47 -29.87
N GLY A 131 19.76 3.06 -30.78
CA GLY A 131 19.68 2.61 -32.16
C GLY A 131 21.09 2.36 -32.69
N ARG A 132 21.36 1.12 -33.05
CA ARG A 132 22.45 0.79 -33.94
C ARG A 132 21.96 1.24 -35.31
N HIS A 133 22.32 2.47 -35.68
CA HIS A 133 22.37 2.85 -37.08
C HIS A 133 23.36 1.89 -37.76
N GLU A 134 22.85 1.14 -38.72
CA GLU A 134 23.65 0.64 -39.83
C GLU A 134 24.10 1.87 -40.63
N GLU A 135 25.40 2.04 -40.81
CA GLU A 135 26.10 2.24 -42.09
C GLU A 135 27.54 1.72 -41.95
#